data_AF-A0A7X0U2Y5-F1
#
_entry.id   AF-A0A7X0U2Y5-F1
#
_cell.length_a   1.000
_cell.length_b   1.000
_cell.length_c   1.000
_cell.angle_alpha   90.00
_cell.angle_beta   90.00
_cell.angle_gamma   90.00
#
_symmetry.space_group_name_H-M   'P 1'
#
loop_
_entity.id
_entity.type
_entity.pdbx_description
1 polymer ?
#
loop_
_entity_poly.entity_id
_entity_poly.type
_entity_poly.pdbx_seq_one_letter_code
_entity_poly.pdbx_strand_id
1 'polypeptide(L)' 'MRQVAAERCAAAGITLRIPTPRLCTDNGAMIAAVGDLLIAADTPPSSLALAADPSAPLTAASLNPERRSHP' A
#
# COMPACT_ATOMS: atom_id res chain seq x y z
N MET A 1 7.84 -12.95 -14.56
CA MET A 1 6.60 -12.25 -14.09
C MET A 1 6.50 -10.80 -14.55
N ARG A 2 7.51 -9.94 -14.35
CA ARG A 2 7.43 -8.51 -14.72
C ARG A 2 7.00 -8.24 -16.17
N GLN A 3 7.58 -8.96 -17.12
CA GLN A 3 7.25 -8.82 -18.54
C GLN A 3 5.78 -9.18 -18.84
N VAL A 4 5.31 -10.33 -18.34
CA VAL A 4 3.91 -10.76 -18.50
C VAL A 4 2.92 -9.75 -17.90
N ALA A 5 3.26 -9.14 -16.76
CA ALA A 5 2.44 -8.08 -16.16
C ALA A 5 2.40 -6.83 -17.06
N ALA A 6 3.54 -6.44 -17.63
CA ALA A 6 3.64 -5.28 -18.53
C ALA A 6 2.80 -5.47 -19.80
N GLU A 7 2.91 -6.64 -20.44
CA GLU A 7 2.13 -6.99 -21.64
C GLU A 7 0.62 -6.93 -21.36
N ARG A 8 0.17 -7.52 -20.24
CA ARG A 8 -1.26 -7.53 -19.85
C ARG A 8 -1.79 -6.15 -19.50
N CYS A 9 -1.03 -5.35 -18.74
CA CYS A 9 -1.42 -3.99 -18.41
C CYS A 9 -1.53 -3.12 -19.68
N ALA A 10 -0.58 -3.23 -20.60
CA ALA A 10 -0.63 -2.51 -21.88
C ALA A 10 -1.85 -2.89 -22.71
N ALA A 11 -2.16 -4.19 -22.83
CA ALA A 11 -3.35 -4.68 -23.54
C ALA A 11 -4.67 -4.17 -22.92
N ALA A 12 -4.68 -3.94 -21.60
CA ALA A 12 -5.84 -3.41 -20.88
C ALA A 12 -5.87 -1.87 -20.79
N GLY A 13 -4.89 -1.15 -21.35
CA GLY A 13 -4.78 0.31 -21.20
C GLY A 13 -4.46 0.78 -19.77
N ILE A 14 -3.90 -0.11 -18.93
CA ILE A 14 -3.54 0.17 -17.53
C ILE A 14 -2.06 0.56 -17.45
N THR A 15 -1.75 1.66 -16.75
CA THR A 15 -0.36 2.02 -16.48
C THR A 15 0.21 1.12 -15.38
N LEU A 16 1.21 0.31 -15.71
CA LEU A 16 1.93 -0.50 -14.73
C LEU A 16 2.96 0.36 -13.98
N ARG A 17 2.88 0.39 -12.64
CA ARG A 17 3.88 0.99 -11.76
C ARG A 17 4.63 -0.10 -11.02
N ILE A 18 5.96 -0.02 -11.04
CA ILE A 18 6.83 -1.01 -10.40
C ILE A 18 7.80 -0.27 -9.48
N PRO A 19 7.83 -0.57 -8.16
CA PRO A 19 8.80 0.04 -7.26
C PRO A 19 10.21 -0.51 -7.52
N THR A 20 11.23 0.20 -7.03
CA THR A 20 12.62 -0.28 -7.10
C THR A 20 12.77 -1.65 -6.41
N PRO A 21 13.73 -2.51 -6.82
CA PRO A 21 13.86 -3.85 -6.26
C PRO A 21 13.97 -3.91 -4.73
N ARG A 22 14.64 -2.93 -4.10
CA ARG A 22 14.79 -2.84 -2.63
C ARG A 22 13.48 -2.58 -1.89
N LEU A 23 12.46 -2.05 -2.59
CA LEU A 23 11.13 -1.80 -2.04
C LEU A 23 10.14 -2.91 -2.43
N CYS A 24 10.55 -3.92 -3.19
CA CYS A 24 9.66 -5.02 -3.60
C CYS A 24 9.51 -6.12 -2.54
N THR A 25 10.44 -6.24 -1.60
CA THR A 25 10.38 -7.21 -0.49
C THR A 25 9.86 -6.55 0.77
N ASP A 26 9.41 -7.34 1.75
CA ASP A 26 8.94 -6.82 3.04
C ASP A 26 10.01 -5.93 3.68
N ASN A 27 9.62 -4.69 4.01
CA ASN A 27 10.53 -3.68 4.52
C ASN A 27 9.78 -2.66 5.40
N GLY A 28 10.50 -1.96 6.26
CA GLY A 28 9.89 -0.95 7.16
C GLY A 28 9.31 0.26 6.45
N ALA A 29 9.77 0.60 5.23
CA ALA A 29 9.28 1.77 4.51
C ALA A 29 7.83 1.61 4.05
N MET A 30 7.38 0.39 3.70
CA MET A 30 5.99 0.14 3.34
C MET A 30 5.04 0.39 4.54
N ILE A 31 5.46 -0.02 5.74
CA ILE A 31 4.69 0.17 6.98
C ILE A 31 4.66 1.65 7.36
N ALA A 32 5.80 2.33 7.26
CA ALA A 32 5.88 3.76 7.52
C ALA A 32 4.98 4.59 6.57
N ALA A 33 4.97 4.25 5.28
CA ALA A 33 4.12 4.93 4.30
C ALA A 33 2.63 4.74 4.58
N VAL A 34 2.19 3.53 4.96
CA VAL A 34 0.79 3.30 5.37
C VAL A 34 0.46 4.08 6.65
N GLY A 35 1.36 4.10 7.64
CA GLY A 35 1.17 4.89 8.87
C GLY A 35 1.02 6.39 8.59
N ASP A 36 1.87 6.95 7.72
CA ASP A 36 1.78 8.34 7.28
C ASP A 36 0.43 8.65 6.61
N LEU A 37 -0.02 7.78 5.70
CA LEU A 37 -1.31 7.93 5.04
C LEU A 37 -2.50 7.90 6.02
N LEU A 38 -2.43 7.06 7.05
CA LEU A 38 -3.48 6.98 8.09
C LEU A 38 -3.50 8.24 8.96
N ILE A 39 -2.33 8.75 9.35
CA ILE A 39 -2.21 10.04 10.08
C ILE A 39 -2.77 11.16 9.21
N ALA A 40 -2.39 11.21 7.93
CA ALA A 40 -2.83 12.24 6.99
C ALA A 40 -4.33 12.16 6.63
N ALA A 41 -5.00 11.08 7.03
CA ALA A 41 -6.45 10.88 6.92
C ALA A 41 -7.17 11.03 8.28
N ASP A 42 -6.49 11.59 9.29
CA ASP A 42 -7.00 11.79 10.65
C ASP A 42 -7.54 10.48 11.30
N THR A 43 -6.90 9.35 10.99
CA THR A 43 -7.28 8.06 11.59
C THR A 43 -6.90 8.05 13.07
N PRO A 44 -7.81 7.64 13.98
CA PRO A 44 -7.48 7.52 15.40
C PRO A 44 -6.33 6.53 15.63
N PRO A 45 -5.46 6.78 16.63
CA PRO A 45 -4.38 5.87 16.95
C PRO A 45 -4.92 4.53 17.47
N SER A 46 -4.19 3.46 17.15
CA SER A 46 -4.46 2.13 17.72
C SER A 46 -4.25 2.11 19.23
N SER A 47 -4.97 1.23 19.93
CA SER A 47 -4.77 0.98 21.36
C SER A 47 -3.34 0.54 21.67
N LEU A 48 -2.81 0.96 22.82
CA LEU A 48 -1.52 0.48 23.34
C LEU A 48 -1.53 -1.01 23.71
N ALA A 49 -2.70 -1.63 23.79
CA ALA A 49 -2.85 -3.08 23.99
C ALA A 49 -2.73 -3.89 22.69
N LEU A 50 -2.44 -3.25 21.54
CA LEU A 50 -2.25 -3.93 20.27
C LEU A 50 -1.12 -4.97 20.37
N ALA A 51 -1.42 -6.20 19.96
CA ALA A 51 -0.45 -7.30 19.87
C ALA A 51 -0.34 -7.78 18.43
N ALA A 52 0.72 -8.55 18.15
CA ALA A 52 0.88 -9.20 16.85
C ALA A 52 -0.18 -10.29 16.66
N ASP A 53 -0.83 -10.28 15.50
CA ASP A 53 -1.73 -11.34 15.04
C ASP A 53 -1.18 -11.92 13.73
N PRO A 54 -0.57 -13.13 13.76
CA PRO A 54 -0.06 -13.79 12.56
C PRO A 54 -1.14 -14.20 11.56
N SER A 55 -2.40 -14.25 11.99
CA SER A 55 -3.56 -14.63 11.18
C SER A 55 -4.38 -13.43 10.69
N ALA A 56 -3.91 -12.20 10.97
CA ALA A 56 -4.64 -10.96 10.72
C ALA A 56 -5.24 -10.95 9.29
N PRO A 57 -6.57 -11.03 9.16
CA PRO A 57 -7.20 -11.13 7.86
C PRO A 57 -7.20 -9.77 7.16
N LEU A 58 -6.81 -9.74 5.88
CA LEU A 58 -6.93 -8.55 5.05
C LEU A 58 -8.31 -8.53 4.37
N THR A 59 -9.25 -7.77 4.93
CA THR A 59 -10.65 -7.75 4.47
C THR A 59 -11.03 -6.48 3.71
N ALA A 60 -10.52 -5.33 4.13
CA ALA A 60 -10.83 -4.03 3.54
C ALA A 60 -9.66 -3.05 3.72
N ALA A 61 -9.62 -2.03 2.89
CA ALA A 61 -8.75 -0.88 3.08
C ALA A 61 -9.39 0.12 4.05
N SER A 62 -8.62 0.62 5.02
CA SER A 62 -9.07 1.70 5.91
C SER A 62 -9.13 3.06 5.22
N LEU A 63 -8.47 3.19 4.06
CA LEU A 63 -8.38 4.42 3.28
C LEU A 63 -9.03 4.21 1.92
N ASN A 64 -9.89 5.16 1.52
CA ASN A 64 -10.33 5.27 0.14
C ASN A 64 -9.41 6.29 -0.55
N PRO A 65 -8.70 5.94 -1.63
CA PRO A 65 -7.80 6.87 -2.29
C PRO A 65 -8.59 7.96 -3.00
N GLU A 66 -8.76 9.10 -2.34
CA GLU A 66 -8.93 10.38 -3.03
C GLU A 66 -7.63 10.66 -3.78
N ARG A 67 -7.70 10.98 -5.08
CA ARG A 67 -6.52 11.33 -5.86
C ARG A 67 -5.92 12.60 -5.26
N ARG A 68 -4.89 12.48 -4.42
CA ARG A 68 -4.13 13.65 -3.96
C ARG A 68 -3.53 14.32 -5.19
N SER A 69 -4.07 15.48 -5.57
CA SER A 69 -3.35 16.47 -6.34
C SER A 69 -2.24 17.00 -5.44
N HIS A 70 -1.06 16.39 -5.55
CA HIS A 70 0.14 17.02 -5.02
C HIS A 70 0.44 18.26 -5.89
N PRO A 71 0.74 19.43 -5.33
CA PRO A 71 1.37 20.50 -6.11
C PRO A 71 2.73 20.06 -6.68
#